data_AF-A7ED31-F1
#
_entry.id   AF-A7ED31-F1
#
_cell.length_a   1.000
_cell.length_b   1.000
_cell.length_c   1.000
_cell.angle_alpha   90.00
_cell.angle_beta   90.00
_cell.angle_gamma   90.00
#
_symmetry.space_group_name_H-M   'P 1'
#
loop_
_entity.id
_entity.type
_entity.pdbx_description
1 polymer ?
#
loop_
_entity_poly.entity_id
_entity_poly.type
_entity_poly.pdbx_seq_one_letter_code
_entity_poly.pdbx_strand_id
1 'polypeptide(L)'
;MVAKVGSRYLNEGPKASITLTTGSTADKPAVGWSVFSSYAAGLHGMARALAVELAPVRVNVVSPGPVKTELWEGFGEELKTAIFEEMEKKLLTRHVALPEEIAESYLWLMKDSSVTGTVVRSDSATFRKLRAQVPKLWIGHELVLSQVDLEGKLSTKPPS
;
A
#
# COMPACT_ATOMS: atom_id res chain seq x y z
N MET A 1 -3.14 3.80 22.08
CA MET A 1 -3.68 3.44 23.42
C MET A 1 -3.85 1.94 23.58
N VAL A 2 -4.52 1.25 22.64
CA VAL A 2 -4.73 -0.22 22.70
C VAL A 2 -3.42 -1.02 22.84
N ALA A 3 -2.37 -0.73 22.06
CA ALA A 3 -1.10 -1.45 22.19
C ALA A 3 -0.45 -1.32 23.58
N LYS A 4 -0.48 -0.12 24.19
CA LYS A 4 0.09 0.15 25.51
C LYS A 4 -0.71 -0.45 26.67
N VAL A 5 -2.03 -0.55 26.50
CA VAL A 5 -2.92 -1.15 27.51
C VAL A 5 -2.91 -2.67 27.36
N GLY A 6 -3.04 -3.15 26.13
CA GLY A 6 -3.07 -4.56 25.77
C GLY A 6 -1.77 -5.30 26.11
N SER A 7 -0.61 -4.63 26.04
CA SER A 7 0.68 -5.25 26.41
C SER A 7 0.72 -5.78 27.84
N ARG A 8 -0.09 -5.24 28.75
CA ARG A 8 -0.21 -5.71 30.15
C ARG A 8 -0.85 -7.09 30.29
N TYR A 9 -1.49 -7.57 29.22
CA TYR A 9 -2.19 -8.86 29.18
C TYR A 9 -1.46 -9.89 28.32
N LEU A 10 -0.28 -9.55 27.80
CA LEU A 10 0.55 -10.48 27.02
C LEU A 10 1.54 -11.19 27.94
N ASN A 11 1.97 -12.37 27.50
CA ASN A 11 3.09 -13.06 28.13
C ASN A 11 4.35 -12.16 28.10
N GLU A 12 5.20 -12.28 29.10
CA GLU A 12 6.46 -11.53 29.10
C GLU A 12 7.46 -12.11 28.08
N GLY A 13 8.34 -11.24 27.58
CA GLY A 13 9.45 -11.63 26.73
C GLY A 13 9.17 -11.63 25.22
N PRO A 14 10.14 -12.09 24.40
CA PRO A 14 10.12 -11.96 22.94
C PRO A 14 9.08 -12.86 22.25
N LYS A 15 8.36 -13.70 22.99
CA LYS A 15 7.23 -14.48 22.49
C LYS A 15 5.95 -13.66 22.38
N ALA A 16 5.85 -12.52 23.07
CA ALA A 16 4.73 -11.60 22.90
C ALA A 16 4.94 -10.70 21.68
N SER A 17 3.86 -10.54 20.91
CA SER A 17 3.85 -9.78 19.67
C SER A 17 2.55 -9.01 19.55
N ILE A 18 2.67 -7.76 19.12
CA ILE A 18 1.55 -6.92 18.69
C ILE A 18 1.78 -6.63 17.20
N THR A 19 0.80 -6.97 16.37
CA THR A 19 0.84 -6.66 14.94
C THR A 19 -0.28 -5.70 14.60
N LEU A 20 0.06 -4.57 13.98
CA LEU A 20 -0.89 -3.56 13.52
C LEU A 20 -1.13 -3.69 12.02
N THR A 21 -2.28 -3.21 11.55
CA THR A 21 -2.65 -3.19 10.14
C THR A 21 -2.68 -1.76 9.60
N THR A 22 -2.12 -1.56 8.42
CA THR A 22 -2.18 -0.31 7.65
C THR A 22 -2.59 -0.66 6.21
N GLY A 23 -1.90 -0.17 5.20
CA GLY A 23 -2.16 -0.43 3.80
C GLY A 23 -1.13 0.28 2.93
N SER A 24 -1.01 -0.18 1.70
CA SER A 24 -0.06 0.32 0.71
C SER A 24 -0.14 1.83 0.42
N THR A 25 -1.22 2.50 0.82
CA THR A 25 -1.44 3.96 0.70
C THR A 25 -0.46 4.80 1.51
N ALA A 26 0.20 4.22 2.52
CA ALA A 26 1.26 4.88 3.28
C ALA A 26 2.45 5.26 2.39
N ASP A 27 2.78 4.43 1.40
CA ASP A 27 3.93 4.62 0.51
C ASP A 27 3.50 4.97 -0.92
N LYS A 28 2.28 4.60 -1.30
CA LYS A 28 1.71 4.81 -2.64
C LYS A 28 0.42 5.63 -2.52
N PRO A 29 0.49 6.92 -2.17
CA PRO A 29 -0.70 7.74 -1.96
C PRO A 29 -1.46 8.02 -3.27
N ALA A 30 -2.79 8.10 -3.17
CA ALA A 30 -3.66 8.55 -4.24
C ALA A 30 -4.00 10.05 -4.09
N VAL A 31 -4.37 10.70 -5.19
CA VAL A 31 -4.84 12.09 -5.16
C VAL A 31 -6.10 12.17 -4.30
N GLY A 32 -6.16 13.16 -3.39
CA GLY A 32 -7.28 13.32 -2.45
C GLY A 32 -7.21 12.49 -1.17
N TRP A 33 -6.18 11.65 -0.99
CA TRP A 33 -6.04 10.75 0.15
C TRP A 33 -5.04 11.23 1.21
N SER A 34 -4.72 12.53 1.26
CA SER A 34 -3.67 13.08 2.13
C SER A 34 -3.84 12.70 3.61
N VAL A 35 -5.05 12.84 4.15
CA VAL A 35 -5.36 12.47 5.54
C VAL A 35 -5.14 10.98 5.77
N PHE A 36 -5.68 10.13 4.90
CA PHE A 36 -5.56 8.67 5.03
C PHE A 36 -4.11 8.19 4.90
N SER A 37 -3.37 8.71 3.92
CA SER A 37 -1.95 8.39 3.72
C SER A 37 -1.09 8.89 4.88
N SER A 38 -1.39 10.07 5.45
CA SER A 38 -0.67 10.56 6.64
C SER A 38 -0.89 9.65 7.86
N TYR A 39 -2.12 9.19 8.08
CA TYR A 39 -2.44 8.23 9.13
C TYR A 39 -1.72 6.89 8.91
N ALA A 40 -1.82 6.32 7.71
CA ALA A 40 -1.18 5.05 7.36
C ALA A 40 0.35 5.11 7.51
N ALA A 41 0.99 6.19 7.03
CA ALA A 41 2.42 6.41 7.20
C ALA A 41 2.81 6.67 8.67
N GLY A 42 1.96 7.33 9.45
CA GLY A 42 2.15 7.54 10.88
C GLY A 42 2.26 6.23 11.65
N LEU A 43 1.46 5.21 11.29
CA LEU A 43 1.54 3.88 11.87
C LEU A 43 2.91 3.21 11.65
N HIS A 44 3.59 3.50 10.54
CA HIS A 44 4.93 2.97 10.28
C HIS A 44 5.96 3.50 11.29
N GLY A 45 5.90 4.80 11.61
CA GLY A 45 6.73 5.41 12.64
C GLY A 45 6.36 4.92 14.04
N MET A 46 5.05 4.81 14.31
CA MET A 46 4.53 4.36 15.60
C MET A 46 4.97 2.94 15.94
N ALA A 47 5.07 2.03 14.96
CA ALA A 47 5.54 0.67 15.20
C ALA A 47 6.96 0.63 15.79
N ARG A 48 7.88 1.44 15.25
CA ARG A 48 9.25 1.54 15.77
C ARG A 48 9.29 2.14 17.16
N ALA A 49 8.52 3.20 17.41
CA ALA A 49 8.46 3.82 18.73
C ALA A 49 7.90 2.85 19.77
N LEU A 50 6.78 2.17 19.46
CA LEU A 50 6.17 1.20 20.37
C LEU A 50 7.03 -0.04 20.59
N ALA A 51 7.79 -0.49 19.60
CA ALA A 51 8.74 -1.59 19.76
C ALA A 51 9.82 -1.28 20.82
N VAL A 52 10.26 -0.01 20.90
CA VAL A 52 11.20 0.45 21.94
C VAL A 52 10.49 0.61 23.28
N GLU A 53 9.33 1.27 23.30
CA GLU A 53 8.59 1.55 24.54
C GLU A 53 8.03 0.31 25.24
N LEU A 54 7.73 -0.75 24.49
CA LEU A 54 7.08 -1.96 25.00
C LEU A 54 8.05 -3.15 25.14
N ALA A 55 9.34 -2.97 24.89
CA ALA A 55 10.32 -4.03 25.06
C ALA A 55 10.19 -4.69 26.45
N PRO A 56 10.18 -6.03 26.54
CA PRO A 56 10.54 -7.01 25.51
C PRO A 56 9.40 -7.46 24.56
N VAL A 57 8.20 -6.87 24.65
CA VAL A 57 7.10 -7.16 23.71
C VAL A 57 7.43 -6.59 22.33
N ARG A 58 7.23 -7.41 21.30
CA ARG A 58 7.51 -7.02 19.91
C ARG A 58 6.33 -6.27 19.32
N VAL A 59 6.61 -5.29 18.47
CA VAL A 59 5.57 -4.52 17.77
C VAL A 59 5.91 -4.41 16.30
N ASN A 60 5.02 -4.87 15.43
CA ASN A 60 5.20 -4.87 13.99
C ASN A 60 3.96 -4.37 13.27
N VAL A 61 4.09 -4.19 11.96
CA VAL A 61 3.03 -3.72 11.09
C VAL A 61 2.95 -4.60 9.84
N VAL A 62 1.74 -4.93 9.41
CA VAL A 62 1.48 -5.44 8.05
C VAL A 62 0.79 -4.34 7.25
N SER A 63 1.37 -4.01 6.10
CA SER A 63 0.85 -3.10 5.09
C SER A 63 0.38 -3.92 3.87
N PRO A 64 -0.90 -4.33 3.85
CA PRO A 64 -1.46 -5.07 2.72
C PRO A 64 -1.69 -4.19 1.49
N GLY A 65 -1.77 -4.86 0.34
CA GLY A 65 -2.28 -4.30 -0.91
C GLY A 65 -3.80 -4.43 -1.03
N PRO A 66 -4.34 -4.46 -2.25
CA PRO A 66 -5.74 -4.81 -2.48
C PRO A 66 -6.03 -6.25 -2.00
N VAL A 67 -7.10 -6.41 -1.20
CA VAL A 67 -7.54 -7.70 -0.67
C VAL A 67 -9.03 -7.87 -0.91
N LYS A 68 -9.45 -9.06 -1.38
CA LYS A 68 -10.86 -9.43 -1.59
C LYS A 68 -11.52 -9.70 -0.23
N THR A 69 -12.00 -8.64 0.42
CA THR A 69 -12.71 -8.70 1.70
C THR A 69 -14.20 -8.34 1.52
N GLU A 70 -14.98 -8.46 2.58
CA GLU A 70 -16.38 -8.05 2.65
C GLU A 70 -16.55 -6.53 2.53
N LEU A 71 -15.46 -5.76 2.64
CA LEU A 71 -15.44 -4.30 2.45
C LEU A 71 -16.00 -3.86 1.09
N TRP A 72 -15.98 -4.75 0.10
CA TRP A 72 -16.43 -4.49 -1.27
C TRP A 72 -17.90 -4.86 -1.51
N GLU A 73 -18.63 -5.43 -0.53
CA GLU A 73 -20.02 -5.91 -0.71
C GLU A 73 -21.02 -4.79 -1.03
N GLY A 74 -20.73 -3.54 -0.64
CA GLY A 74 -21.55 -2.38 -1.00
C GLY A 74 -21.49 -2.03 -2.50
N PHE A 75 -20.56 -2.61 -3.25
CA PHE A 75 -20.44 -2.47 -4.69
C PHE A 75 -21.08 -3.71 -5.32
N GLY A 76 -22.15 -3.54 -6.09
CA GLY A 76 -22.80 -4.67 -6.78
C GLY A 76 -21.78 -5.53 -7.56
N GLU A 77 -22.08 -6.82 -7.72
CA GLU A 77 -21.12 -7.82 -8.21
C GLU A 77 -20.43 -7.46 -9.54
N GLU A 78 -21.14 -6.82 -10.46
CA GLU A 78 -20.57 -6.35 -11.74
C GLU A 78 -19.48 -5.28 -11.52
N LEU A 79 -19.77 -4.28 -10.67
CA LEU A 79 -18.84 -3.20 -10.38
C LEU A 79 -17.63 -3.71 -9.58
N LYS A 80 -17.86 -4.61 -8.62
CA LYS A 80 -16.82 -5.26 -7.83
C LYS A 80 -15.85 -6.05 -8.74
N THR A 81 -16.39 -6.81 -9.68
CA THR A 81 -15.60 -7.58 -10.66
C THR A 81 -14.75 -6.64 -11.52
N ALA A 82 -15.37 -5.60 -12.10
CA ALA A 82 -14.66 -4.63 -12.93
C ALA A 82 -13.54 -3.89 -12.16
N ILE A 83 -13.78 -3.54 -10.89
CA ILE A 83 -12.76 -2.91 -10.03
C ILE A 83 -11.58 -3.85 -9.83
N PHE A 84 -11.82 -5.11 -9.49
CA PHE A 84 -10.73 -6.06 -9.24
C PHE A 84 -9.93 -6.36 -10.51
N GLU A 85 -10.57 -6.52 -11.66
CA GLU A 85 -9.86 -6.69 -12.94
C GLU A 85 -8.95 -5.48 -13.25
N GLU A 86 -9.43 -4.26 -13.00
CA GLU A 86 -8.64 -3.05 -13.16
C GLU A 86 -7.50 -2.91 -12.14
N MET A 87 -7.67 -3.46 -10.94
CA MET A 87 -6.60 -3.54 -9.94
C MET A 87 -5.54 -4.55 -10.36
N GLU A 88 -5.93 -5.76 -10.77
CA GLU A 88 -5.02 -6.83 -11.19
C GLU A 88 -4.10 -6.37 -12.32
N LYS A 89 -4.61 -5.61 -13.30
CA LYS A 89 -3.79 -5.02 -14.38
C LYS A 89 -2.67 -4.11 -13.89
N LYS A 90 -2.81 -3.52 -12.70
CA LYS A 90 -1.84 -2.59 -12.09
C LYS A 90 -0.89 -3.28 -11.11
N LEU A 91 -1.17 -4.51 -10.70
CA LEU A 91 -0.33 -5.28 -9.78
C LEU A 91 0.73 -6.06 -10.56
N LEU A 92 1.96 -6.12 -10.04
CA LEU A 92 3.06 -6.83 -10.68
C LEU A 92 2.80 -8.35 -10.75
N THR A 93 2.16 -8.92 -9.73
CA THR A 93 1.76 -10.33 -9.70
C THR A 93 0.43 -10.59 -10.41
N ARG A 94 -0.28 -9.53 -10.84
CA ARG A 94 -1.65 -9.59 -11.40
C ARG A 94 -2.66 -10.31 -10.50
N HIS A 95 -2.42 -10.27 -9.19
CA HIS A 95 -3.20 -11.01 -8.21
C HIS A 95 -3.66 -10.10 -7.08
N VAL A 96 -4.97 -9.96 -6.93
CA VAL A 96 -5.58 -9.35 -5.74
C VAL A 96 -5.76 -10.46 -4.71
N ALA A 97 -5.06 -10.32 -3.58
CA ALA A 97 -4.97 -11.36 -2.57
C ALA A 97 -6.30 -11.63 -1.86
N LEU A 98 -6.45 -12.85 -1.36
CA LEU A 98 -7.47 -13.23 -0.40
C LEU A 98 -6.99 -12.93 1.04
N PRO A 99 -7.90 -12.80 2.03
CA PRO A 99 -7.54 -12.58 3.42
C PRO A 99 -6.59 -13.64 3.98
N GLU A 100 -6.75 -14.91 3.56
CA GLU A 100 -5.94 -16.04 4.01
C GLU A 100 -4.48 -15.91 3.55
N GLU A 101 -4.26 -15.40 2.34
CA GLU A 101 -2.90 -15.17 1.82
C GLU A 101 -2.19 -14.05 2.58
N ILE A 102 -2.94 -13.02 2.99
CA ILE A 102 -2.42 -11.92 3.80
C ILE A 102 -2.17 -12.38 5.24
N ALA A 103 -2.98 -13.30 5.78
CA ALA A 103 -2.83 -13.86 7.13
C ALA A 103 -1.46 -14.51 7.35
N GLU A 104 -0.85 -15.10 6.32
CA GLU A 104 0.52 -15.64 6.39
C GLU A 104 1.56 -14.62 6.86
N SER A 105 1.40 -13.35 6.46
CA SER A 105 2.31 -12.28 6.92
C SER A 105 2.14 -11.99 8.41
N TYR A 106 0.92 -12.06 8.93
CA TYR A 106 0.64 -11.91 10.36
C TYR A 106 1.19 -13.10 11.15
N LEU A 107 0.96 -14.32 10.66
CA LEU A 107 1.44 -15.55 11.29
C LEU A 107 2.96 -15.57 11.39
N TRP A 108 3.67 -15.16 10.34
CA TRP A 108 5.12 -15.01 10.40
C TRP A 108 5.55 -14.04 11.51
N LEU A 109 4.98 -12.83 11.56
CA LEU A 109 5.31 -11.84 12.58
C LEU A 109 4.98 -12.29 14.01
N MET A 110 3.96 -13.13 14.19
CA MET A 110 3.64 -13.73 15.48
C MET A 110 4.65 -14.80 15.88
N LYS A 111 5.12 -15.62 14.94
CA LYS A 111 6.02 -16.76 15.19
C LYS A 111 7.50 -16.37 15.29
N ASP A 112 7.94 -15.39 14.52
CA ASP A 112 9.35 -14.98 14.48
C ASP A 112 9.68 -14.06 15.66
N SER A 113 10.29 -14.64 16.70
CA SER A 113 10.68 -13.91 17.91
C SER A 113 11.82 -12.91 17.72
N SER A 114 12.45 -12.88 16.55
CA SER A 114 13.55 -11.95 16.24
C SER A 114 13.05 -10.63 15.63
N VAL A 115 11.83 -10.62 15.10
CA VAL A 115 11.31 -9.48 14.31
C VAL A 115 10.53 -8.51 15.19
N THR A 116 10.99 -7.26 15.27
CA THR A 116 10.30 -6.16 15.93
C THR A 116 10.56 -4.82 15.22
N GLY A 117 9.63 -3.86 15.35
CA GLY A 117 9.72 -2.53 14.76
C GLY A 117 9.59 -2.50 13.24
N THR A 118 9.21 -3.61 12.59
CA THR A 118 9.20 -3.71 11.13
C THR A 118 7.85 -3.41 10.51
N VAL A 119 7.90 -2.96 9.26
CA VAL A 119 6.73 -2.80 8.37
C VAL A 119 6.86 -3.83 7.26
N VAL A 120 5.99 -4.83 7.28
CA VAL A 120 5.94 -5.89 6.28
C VAL A 120 4.96 -5.50 5.20
N ARG A 121 5.38 -5.58 3.93
CA ARG A 121 4.49 -5.34 2.79
C ARG A 121 4.05 -6.67 2.21
N SER A 122 2.74 -6.87 2.15
CA SER A 122 2.12 -7.99 1.44
C SER A 122 1.10 -7.40 0.47
N ASP A 123 1.60 -6.83 -0.63
CA ASP A 123 0.81 -5.89 -1.46
C ASP A 123 0.77 -6.16 -2.96
N SER A 124 1.26 -7.33 -3.41
CA SER A 124 1.34 -7.70 -4.84
C SER A 124 2.06 -6.66 -5.73
N ALA A 125 2.75 -5.69 -5.11
CA ALA A 125 3.40 -4.53 -5.66
C ALA A 125 2.69 -3.86 -6.86
N THR A 126 2.07 -2.70 -6.64
CA THR A 126 1.53 -1.90 -7.75
C THR A 126 2.61 -1.28 -8.66
N PHE A 127 2.52 -1.50 -9.97
CA PHE A 127 3.25 -0.78 -11.00
C PHE A 127 2.52 0.52 -11.34
N ARG A 128 3.16 1.66 -11.09
CA ARG A 128 2.69 2.94 -11.61
C ARG A 128 3.38 3.14 -12.95
N LYS A 129 2.64 3.11 -14.07
CA LYS A 129 3.17 3.65 -15.34
C LYS A 129 3.62 5.08 -15.02
N LEU A 130 4.93 5.31 -15.00
CA LEU A 130 5.47 6.65 -15.06
C LEU A 130 4.83 7.26 -16.30
N ARG A 131 4.01 8.30 -16.12
CA ARG A 131 3.64 9.15 -17.23
C ARG A 131 4.97 9.72 -17.70
N ALA A 132 5.54 9.13 -18.76
CA ALA A 132 6.78 9.61 -19.32
C ALA A 132 6.51 11.07 -19.70
N GLN A 133 7.02 12.00 -18.90
CA GLN A 133 7.24 13.34 -19.40
C GLN A 133 8.33 13.17 -20.43
N VAL A 134 7.92 13.04 -21.70
CA VAL A 134 8.83 13.12 -22.83
C VAL A 134 9.61 14.43 -22.62
N PRO A 135 10.94 14.41 -22.56
CA PRO A 135 11.70 15.63 -22.39
C PRO A 135 11.30 16.62 -23.49
N LYS A 136 11.07 17.89 -23.13
CA LYS A 136 10.81 18.96 -24.11
C LYS A 136 11.95 18.95 -25.13
N LEU A 137 11.71 18.45 -26.34
CA LEU A 137 12.68 18.58 -27.43
C LEU A 137 12.58 20.01 -27.95
N TRP A 138 13.68 20.76 -27.85
CA TRP A 138 13.79 22.10 -28.42
C TRP A 138 14.01 21.95 -29.93
N ILE A 139 12.97 22.14 -30.74
CA ILE A 139 13.04 22.17 -32.20
C ILE A 139 12.54 23.53 -32.67
N GLY A 140 13.47 24.45 -32.91
CA GLY A 140 13.13 25.79 -33.41
C GLY A 140 12.35 26.64 -32.41
N HIS A 141 12.12 27.90 -32.76
CA HIS A 141 11.60 28.99 -31.91
C HIS A 141 10.16 28.82 -31.36
N GLU A 142 9.60 27.61 -31.31
CA GLU A 142 8.22 27.38 -30.85
C GLU A 142 8.07 26.15 -29.94
N LEU A 143 7.25 26.31 -28.91
CA LEU A 143 6.98 25.31 -27.87
C LEU A 143 5.68 24.57 -28.23
N VAL A 144 5.80 23.38 -28.84
CA VAL A 144 4.63 22.55 -29.16
C VAL A 144 4.43 21.48 -28.07
N LEU A 145 3.28 21.50 -27.39
CA LEU A 145 2.87 20.44 -26.47
C LEU A 145 2.33 19.25 -27.27
N SER A 146 3.16 18.25 -27.57
CA SER A 146 2.67 16.99 -28.13
C SER A 146 2.24 16.04 -27.01
N GLN A 147 0.96 15.66 -26.97
CA GLN A 147 0.49 14.53 -26.17
C GLN A 147 0.52 13.28 -27.05
N VAL A 148 1.12 12.20 -26.54
CA VAL A 148 1.07 10.87 -27.19
C VAL A 148 -0.07 10.10 -26.55
N ASP A 149 -1.04 9.68 -27.35
CA ASP A 149 -2.15 8.85 -26.88
C ASP A 149 -1.76 7.36 -26.86
N LEU A 150 -2.61 6.53 -26.24
CA LEU A 150 -2.39 5.12 -25.88
C LEU A 150 -1.98 4.19 -27.04
N GLU A 151 -2.15 4.61 -28.30
CA GLU A 151 -1.75 3.87 -29.52
C GLU A 151 -0.38 4.29 -30.09
N GLY A 152 0.35 5.21 -29.46
CA GLY A 152 1.66 5.65 -29.95
C GLY A 152 1.61 6.60 -31.16
N LYS A 153 0.42 7.06 -31.57
CA LYS A 153 0.26 8.06 -32.62
C LYS A 153 0.40 9.49 -32.06
N LEU A 154 1.23 10.30 -32.70
CA LEU A 154 1.39 11.72 -32.43
C LEU A 154 0.13 12.47 -32.88
N SER A 155 -0.65 12.99 -31.93
CA SER A 155 -1.73 13.92 -32.23
C SER A 155 -1.24 15.35 -32.01
N THR A 156 -1.11 16.10 -33.09
CA THR A 156 -0.83 17.54 -33.05
C THR A 156 -2.16 18.27 -33.06
N LYS A 157 -2.50 18.93 -31.96
CA LYS A 157 -3.69 19.80 -31.92
C LYS A 157 -3.23 21.22 -32.25
N PRO A 158 -3.72 21.85 -33.33
CA PRO A 158 -3.38 23.24 -33.61
C PRO A 158 -4.02 24.15 -32.55
N PRO A 159 -3.34 25.23 -32.13
CA PRO A 159 -3.86 26.16 -31.14
C PRO A 159 -5.01 27.00 -31.74
N SER A 160 -6.02 27.29 -30.90
CA SER A 160 -7.10 28.26 -31.16
C SER A 160 -6.63 29.69 -30.93
#